data_AF-A0A0B2X8J6-F1
#
_entry.id   AF-A0A0B2X8J6-F1
#
_cell.length_a   1.000
_cell.length_b   1.000
_cell.length_c   1.000
_cell.angle_alpha   90.00
_cell.angle_beta   90.00
_cell.angle_gamma   90.00
#
_symmetry.space_group_name_H-M   'P 1'
#
loop_
_entity.id
_entity.type
_entity.pdbx_description
1 polymer ?
#
loop_
_entity_poly.entity_id
_entity_poly.type
_entity_poly.pdbx_seq_one_letter_code
_entity_poly.pdbx_strand_id
1 'polypeptide(L)'
;MTSRATEQLSLVMILLQIAFFMKHYEASVTHTVVFLDIDVTEVQCIVATLLLLTGMYGQGFWSETAEWAPGLHVYRASLPVGIAVAGFSASILHSMLVVFCGYKTRLEQVGIAIPRRPYSYKPLVQAAITTCCAIFAHVFGAAKLDVTLFVLAYGLAFAKISIKLNVLSKARADVPCIDTALVLTMSLTLFYVLALGRASRTTATCLIACIVVVSVVDILVFSVLATWDFEEARGIRAFKICHGGKYIKPPCDGFYITSSNLDDMRQQWLELKEREPDLLQALYCQ
;
A
#
# COMPACT_ATOMS: atom_id res chain seq x y z
N MET A 1 25.44 -5.67 16.76
CA MET A 1 24.28 -5.19 17.55
C MET A 1 23.38 -4.40 16.61
N THR A 2 22.26 -4.97 16.17
CA THR A 2 21.21 -4.20 15.48
C THR A 2 20.41 -3.43 16.53
N SER A 3 20.27 -2.11 16.34
CA SER A 3 19.58 -1.25 17.29
C SER A 3 18.07 -1.56 17.36
N ARG A 4 17.48 -1.37 18.54
CA ARG A 4 16.03 -1.48 18.78
C ARG A 4 15.18 -0.66 17.79
N ALA A 5 15.73 0.44 17.29
CA ALA A 5 15.13 1.28 16.25
C ALA A 5 14.95 0.55 14.91
N THR A 6 15.88 -0.35 14.55
CA THR A 6 15.81 -1.12 13.30
C THR A 6 14.69 -2.17 13.36
N GLU A 7 14.51 -2.81 14.51
CA GLU A 7 13.40 -3.75 14.74
C GLU A 7 12.05 -3.01 14.67
N GLN A 8 11.93 -1.88 15.35
CA GLN A 8 10.73 -1.03 15.32
C GLN A 8 10.40 -0.55 13.91
N LEU A 9 11.40 -0.12 13.14
CA LEU A 9 11.23 0.32 11.76
C LEU A 9 10.61 -0.79 10.89
N SER A 10 11.10 -2.03 11.00
CA SER A 10 10.56 -3.13 10.20
C SER A 10 9.08 -3.42 10.49
N LEU A 11 8.63 -3.28 11.74
CA LEU A 11 7.22 -3.42 12.12
C LEU A 11 6.37 -2.26 11.59
N VAL A 12 6.87 -1.03 11.67
CA VAL A 12 6.22 0.15 11.08
C VAL A 12 6.08 -0.03 9.57
N MET A 13 7.10 -0.57 8.90
CA MET A 13 7.04 -0.85 7.46
C MET A 13 6.02 -1.93 7.13
N ILE A 14 5.87 -2.98 7.94
CA ILE A 14 4.79 -3.97 7.75
C ILE A 14 3.42 -3.30 7.87
N LEU A 15 3.21 -2.46 8.89
CA LEU A 15 1.95 -1.72 9.06
C LEU A 15 1.65 -0.79 7.88
N LEU A 16 2.67 -0.08 7.37
CA LEU A 16 2.56 0.75 6.18
C LEU A 16 2.06 -0.07 4.97
N GLN A 17 2.63 -1.24 4.72
CA GLN A 17 2.22 -2.09 3.60
C GLN A 17 0.77 -2.57 3.74
N ILE A 18 0.34 -2.91 4.95
CA ILE A 18 -1.06 -3.29 5.23
C ILE A 18 -1.99 -2.10 5.00
N ALA A 19 -1.66 -0.91 5.50
CA ALA A 19 -2.45 0.29 5.31
C ALA A 19 -2.60 0.62 3.81
N PHE A 20 -1.51 0.54 3.06
CA PHE A 20 -1.51 0.77 1.62
C PHE A 20 -2.38 -0.26 0.88
N PHE A 21 -2.25 -1.55 1.20
CA PHE A 21 -3.11 -2.59 0.63
C PHE A 21 -4.58 -2.35 0.96
N MET A 22 -4.91 -2.05 2.23
CA MET A 22 -6.29 -1.82 2.67
C MET A 22 -6.94 -0.65 1.96
N LYS A 23 -6.19 0.41 1.64
CA LYS A 23 -6.71 1.53 0.88
C LYS A 23 -7.06 1.16 -0.56
N HIS A 24 -6.23 0.34 -1.20
CA HIS A 24 -6.53 -0.20 -2.53
C HIS A 24 -7.69 -1.22 -2.50
N TYR A 25 -7.80 -1.98 -1.42
CA TYR A 25 -8.94 -2.87 -1.19
C TYR A 25 -10.25 -2.10 -1.02
N GLU A 26 -10.26 -1.01 -0.26
CA GLU A 26 -11.37 -0.06 -0.21
C GLU A 26 -11.73 0.46 -1.60
N ALA A 27 -10.74 0.94 -2.37
CA ALA A 27 -10.94 1.45 -3.72
C ALA A 27 -11.45 0.39 -4.71
N SER A 28 -11.14 -0.89 -4.50
CA SER A 28 -11.65 -2.00 -5.31
C SER A 28 -13.17 -2.20 -5.12
N VAL A 29 -13.69 -1.80 -3.95
CA VAL A 29 -15.10 -1.88 -3.55
C VAL A 29 -15.84 -0.59 -3.88
N THR A 30 -15.23 0.58 -3.65
CA THR A 30 -15.87 1.90 -3.80
C THR A 30 -15.55 2.59 -5.13
N HIS A 31 -14.66 2.04 -5.95
CA HIS A 31 -14.14 2.64 -7.19
C HIS A 31 -13.40 3.96 -7.06
N THR A 32 -13.32 4.51 -5.86
CA THR A 32 -12.71 5.81 -5.57
C THR A 32 -11.58 5.64 -4.58
N VAL A 33 -10.48 6.36 -4.80
CA VAL A 33 -9.46 6.57 -3.78
C VAL A 33 -9.71 7.96 -3.22
N VAL A 34 -10.16 8.04 -1.96
CA VAL A 34 -10.37 9.31 -1.27
C VAL A 34 -9.43 9.37 -0.09
N PHE A 35 -8.48 10.30 -0.13
CA PHE A 35 -7.49 10.44 0.93
C PHE A 35 -8.04 11.20 2.14
N LEU A 36 -7.62 10.84 3.35
CA LEU A 36 -7.92 11.54 4.61
C LEU A 36 -7.00 12.76 4.79
N ASP A 37 -7.28 13.62 5.78
CA ASP A 37 -6.43 14.78 6.09
C ASP A 37 -5.02 14.39 6.55
N ILE A 38 -4.90 13.21 7.15
CA ILE A 38 -3.63 12.53 7.43
C ILE A 38 -3.74 11.17 6.78
N ASP A 39 -2.99 10.96 5.70
CA ASP A 39 -2.99 9.74 4.92
C ASP A 39 -1.62 9.07 4.95
N VAL A 40 -1.55 7.93 4.27
CA VAL A 40 -0.36 7.13 4.05
C VAL A 40 0.79 7.99 3.49
N THR A 41 0.51 9.02 2.69
CA THR A 41 1.55 9.92 2.14
C THR A 41 2.19 10.80 3.22
N GLU A 42 1.41 11.42 4.11
CA GLU A 42 1.93 12.21 5.23
C GLU A 42 2.74 11.33 6.17
N VAL A 43 2.24 10.12 6.46
CA VAL A 43 2.98 9.16 7.30
C VAL A 43 4.23 8.64 6.58
N GLN A 44 4.21 8.46 5.26
CA GLN A 44 5.40 8.14 4.45
C GLN A 44 6.44 9.27 4.50
N CYS A 45 6.03 10.53 4.49
CA CYS A 45 6.93 11.67 4.70
C CYS A 45 7.60 11.63 6.08
N ILE A 46 6.85 11.24 7.12
CA ILE A 46 7.43 11.02 8.47
C ILE A 46 8.46 9.89 8.42
N VAL A 47 8.15 8.75 7.80
CA VAL A 47 9.08 7.62 7.66
C VAL A 47 10.31 8.01 6.83
N ALA A 48 10.15 8.75 5.74
CA ALA A 48 11.26 9.25 4.94
C ALA A 48 12.17 10.19 5.75
N THR A 49 11.56 11.07 6.56
CA THR A 49 12.29 11.95 7.47
C THR A 49 13.06 11.15 8.52
N LEU A 50 12.46 10.09 9.08
CA LEU A 50 13.16 9.18 10.01
C LEU A 50 14.37 8.53 9.35
N LEU A 51 14.23 8.03 8.12
CA LEU A 51 15.34 7.43 7.37
C LEU A 51 16.44 8.45 7.08
N LEU A 52 16.10 9.67 6.69
CA LEU A 52 17.05 10.76 6.44
C LEU A 52 17.82 11.14 7.71
N LEU A 53 17.12 11.36 8.83
CA LEU A 53 17.74 11.68 10.12
C LEU A 53 18.64 10.54 10.60
N THR A 54 18.23 9.28 10.39
CA THR A 54 19.06 8.10 10.67
C THR A 54 20.33 8.10 9.82
N GLY A 55 20.23 8.47 8.54
CA GLY A 55 21.37 8.57 7.64
C GLY A 55 22.35 9.67 8.03
N MET A 56 21.84 10.82 8.48
CA MET A 56 22.66 11.98 8.86
C MET A 56 23.36 11.81 10.22
N TYR A 57 22.62 11.36 11.24
CA TYR A 57 23.10 11.35 12.63
C TYR A 57 23.49 9.94 13.13
N GLY A 58 23.32 8.92 12.28
CA GLY A 58 23.58 7.53 12.62
C GLY A 58 22.51 6.92 13.53
N GLN A 59 22.57 5.60 13.72
CA GLN A 59 21.56 4.87 14.52
C GLN A 59 21.55 5.27 16.01
N GLY A 60 22.67 5.79 16.54
CA GLY A 60 22.79 6.21 17.94
C GLY A 60 21.91 7.41 18.29
N PHE A 61 21.54 8.24 17.31
CA PHE A 61 20.66 9.39 17.48
C PHE A 61 19.32 9.02 18.14
N TRP A 62 18.81 7.83 17.82
CA TRP A 62 17.51 7.33 18.29
C TRP A 62 17.54 6.71 19.68
N SER A 63 18.73 6.33 20.16
CA SER A 63 18.91 5.75 21.51
C SER A 63 19.00 6.80 22.62
N GLU A 64 19.09 8.08 22.26
CA GLU A 64 19.05 9.17 23.23
C GLU A 64 17.61 9.41 23.73
N THR A 65 17.48 9.69 25.01
CA THR A 65 16.22 10.16 25.61
C THR A 65 16.04 11.65 25.31
N ALA A 66 14.82 12.05 24.98
CA ALA A 66 14.42 13.44 24.87
C ALA A 66 13.22 13.70 25.77
N GLU A 67 13.17 14.89 26.35
CA GLU A 67 11.98 15.37 27.04
C GLU A 67 10.98 15.86 26.01
N TRP A 68 9.86 15.15 25.89
CA TRP A 68 8.81 15.47 24.90
C TRP A 68 7.68 16.30 25.51
N ALA A 69 7.48 16.18 26.81
CA ALA A 69 6.56 16.96 27.62
C ALA A 69 7.15 17.09 29.05
N PRO A 70 6.72 18.06 29.87
CA PRO A 70 7.26 18.24 31.21
C PRO A 70 7.22 16.94 32.02
N GLY A 71 8.40 16.41 32.36
CA GLY A 71 8.54 15.16 33.12
C GLY A 71 8.37 13.86 32.32
N LEU A 72 8.15 13.92 31.01
CA LEU A 72 8.06 12.75 30.13
C LEU A 72 9.33 12.61 29.27
N HIS A 73 10.27 11.81 29.77
CA HIS A 73 11.47 11.43 29.03
C HIS A 73 11.23 10.11 28.29
N VAL A 74 11.25 10.16 26.96
CA VAL A 74 11.12 8.99 26.09
C VAL A 74 12.25 8.97 25.09
N TYR A 75 12.67 7.78 24.65
CA TYR A 75 13.59 7.66 23.53
C TYR A 75 13.10 8.44 22.31
N ARG A 76 14.02 9.15 21.64
CA ARG A 76 13.70 9.99 20.47
C ARG A 76 12.95 9.24 19.37
N ALA A 77 13.21 7.95 19.18
CA ALA A 77 12.51 7.15 18.17
C ALA A 77 11.08 6.77 18.55
N SER A 78 10.74 6.70 19.84
CA SER A 78 9.46 6.15 20.28
C SER A 78 8.27 7.00 19.85
N LEU A 79 8.39 8.33 19.87
CA LEU A 79 7.30 9.23 19.50
C LEU A 79 6.95 9.15 18.00
N PRO A 80 7.87 9.36 17.05
CA PRO A 80 7.53 9.30 15.63
C PRO A 80 7.11 7.90 15.19
N VAL A 81 7.68 6.84 15.79
CA VAL A 81 7.19 5.46 15.61
C VAL A 81 5.76 5.32 16.14
N GLY A 82 5.46 5.83 17.33
CA GLY A 82 4.11 5.80 17.91
C GLY A 82 3.07 6.53 17.05
N ILE A 83 3.41 7.72 16.53
CA ILE A 83 2.57 8.48 15.60
C ILE A 83 2.32 7.68 14.33
N ALA A 84 3.37 7.09 13.74
CA ALA A 84 3.23 6.28 12.53
C ALA A 84 2.33 5.04 12.77
N VAL A 85 2.53 4.33 13.88
CA VAL A 85 1.70 3.17 14.25
C VAL A 85 0.24 3.58 14.43
N ALA A 86 -0.03 4.68 15.14
CA ALA A 86 -1.38 5.19 15.33
C ALA A 86 -2.04 5.60 14.01
N GLY A 87 -1.31 6.33 13.16
CA GLY A 87 -1.80 6.78 11.85
C GLY A 87 -2.14 5.61 10.91
N PHE A 88 -1.23 4.64 10.77
CA PHE A 88 -1.49 3.45 9.94
C PHE A 88 -2.63 2.60 10.49
N SER A 89 -2.71 2.43 11.81
CA SER A 89 -3.80 1.69 12.44
C SER A 89 -5.15 2.37 12.22
N ALA A 90 -5.21 3.70 12.34
CA ALA A 90 -6.41 4.48 12.06
C ALA A 90 -6.83 4.37 10.58
N SER A 91 -5.88 4.43 9.65
CA SER A 91 -6.12 4.25 8.21
C SER A 91 -6.68 2.86 7.90
N ILE A 92 -6.06 1.80 8.43
CA ILE A 92 -6.52 0.40 8.29
C ILE A 92 -7.95 0.27 8.83
N LEU A 93 -8.19 0.75 10.04
CA LEU A 93 -9.51 0.69 10.68
C LEU A 93 -10.56 1.44 9.85
N HIS A 94 -10.24 2.63 9.35
CA HIS A 94 -11.14 3.40 8.50
C HIS A 94 -11.52 2.61 7.24
N SER A 95 -10.54 2.09 6.50
CA SER A 95 -10.81 1.28 5.30
C SER A 95 -11.63 0.02 5.61
N MET A 96 -11.37 -0.64 6.75
CA MET A 96 -12.19 -1.78 7.21
C MET A 96 -13.64 -1.37 7.48
N LEU A 97 -13.88 -0.25 8.18
CA LEU A 97 -15.22 0.24 8.48
C LEU A 97 -15.98 0.61 7.20
N VAL A 98 -15.31 1.23 6.23
CA VAL A 98 -15.91 1.56 4.93
C VAL A 98 -16.32 0.29 4.19
N VAL A 99 -15.43 -0.70 4.09
CA VAL A 99 -15.67 -1.92 3.31
C VAL A 99 -16.67 -2.86 3.98
N PHE A 100 -16.48 -3.18 5.26
CA PHE A 100 -17.26 -4.23 5.94
C PHE A 100 -18.48 -3.71 6.69
N CYS A 101 -18.42 -2.49 7.22
CA CYS A 101 -19.50 -1.92 8.04
C CYS A 101 -20.36 -0.91 7.29
N GLY A 102 -20.11 -0.68 6.00
CA GLY A 102 -20.92 0.27 5.24
C GLY A 102 -20.63 1.74 5.57
N TYR A 103 -19.53 2.05 6.26
CA TYR A 103 -19.25 3.41 6.70
C TYR A 103 -19.10 4.36 5.50
N LYS A 104 -19.68 5.56 5.60
CA LYS A 104 -19.69 6.52 4.49
C LYS A 104 -18.29 7.08 4.25
N THR A 105 -17.83 6.99 3.01
CA THR A 105 -16.67 7.72 2.50
C THR A 105 -16.89 9.23 2.60
N ARG A 106 -15.82 10.03 2.52
CA ARG A 106 -15.96 11.51 2.55
C ARG A 106 -16.82 12.04 1.39
N LEU A 107 -16.76 11.40 0.23
CA LEU A 107 -17.62 11.73 -0.91
C LEU A 107 -19.11 11.47 -0.61
N GLU A 108 -19.42 10.33 0.02
CA GLU A 108 -20.79 10.03 0.46
C GLU A 108 -21.27 10.98 1.58
N GLN A 109 -20.36 11.52 2.39
CA GLN A 109 -20.69 12.51 3.42
C GLN A 109 -21.09 13.86 2.82
N VAL A 110 -20.50 14.27 1.68
CA VAL A 110 -20.89 15.48 0.94
C VAL A 110 -22.05 15.27 -0.03
N GLY A 111 -22.67 14.08 -0.02
CA GLY A 111 -23.88 13.76 -0.78
C GLY A 111 -23.65 13.09 -2.14
N ILE A 112 -22.42 12.69 -2.46
CA ILE A 112 -22.12 11.93 -3.68
C ILE A 112 -22.32 10.44 -3.40
N ALA A 113 -23.38 9.86 -3.97
CA ALA A 113 -23.66 8.44 -3.83
C ALA A 113 -22.67 7.61 -4.65
N ILE A 114 -21.91 6.74 -3.99
CA ILE A 114 -20.94 5.85 -4.64
C ILE A 114 -21.51 4.43 -4.64
N PRO A 115 -21.66 3.80 -5.83
CA PRO A 115 -22.06 2.41 -5.88
C PRO A 115 -20.91 1.52 -5.41
N ARG A 116 -21.26 0.58 -4.52
CA ARG A 116 -20.31 -0.34 -3.90
C ARG A 116 -20.41 -1.71 -4.57
N ARG A 117 -19.26 -2.30 -4.90
CA ARG A 117 -19.20 -3.68 -5.38
C ARG A 117 -19.12 -4.69 -4.23
N PRO A 118 -19.62 -5.92 -4.43
CA PRO A 118 -19.35 -7.00 -3.49
C PRO A 118 -17.83 -7.20 -3.38
N TYR A 119 -17.34 -7.25 -2.15
CA TYR A 119 -15.93 -7.42 -1.88
C TYR A 119 -15.52 -8.90 -2.05
N SER A 120 -14.27 -9.14 -2.46
CA SER A 120 -13.72 -10.49 -2.62
C SER A 120 -12.72 -10.81 -1.51
N TYR A 121 -12.91 -11.92 -0.81
CA TYR A 121 -12.01 -12.35 0.26
C TYR A 121 -10.64 -12.81 -0.24
N LYS A 122 -10.51 -13.21 -1.51
CA LYS A 122 -9.27 -13.80 -2.05
C LYS A 122 -8.03 -12.89 -1.88
N PRO A 123 -8.05 -11.61 -2.32
CA PRO A 123 -6.93 -10.70 -2.08
C PRO A 123 -6.68 -10.43 -0.58
N LEU A 124 -7.74 -10.40 0.24
CA LEU A 124 -7.62 -10.23 1.69
C LEU A 124 -6.88 -11.42 2.34
N VAL A 125 -7.19 -12.65 1.91
CA VAL A 125 -6.49 -13.87 2.34
C VAL A 125 -5.00 -13.82 1.95
N GLN A 126 -4.68 -13.37 0.74
CA GLN A 126 -3.28 -13.21 0.31
C GLN A 126 -2.52 -12.20 1.17
N ALA A 127 -3.12 -11.04 1.42
CA ALA A 127 -2.55 -10.01 2.27
C ALA A 127 -2.38 -10.50 3.72
N ALA A 128 -3.36 -11.24 4.25
CA ALA A 128 -3.29 -11.82 5.59
C ALA A 128 -2.18 -12.86 5.71
N ILE A 129 -2.07 -13.80 4.77
CA ILE A 129 -0.98 -14.79 4.76
C ILE A 129 0.38 -14.11 4.63
N THR A 130 0.51 -13.11 3.74
CA THR A 130 1.75 -12.34 3.56
C THR A 130 2.12 -11.57 4.83
N THR A 131 1.13 -11.00 5.52
CA THR A 131 1.31 -10.32 6.82
C THR A 131 1.83 -11.29 7.87
N CYS A 132 1.18 -12.45 8.03
CA CYS A 132 1.61 -13.48 8.95
C CYS A 132 3.05 -13.93 8.64
N CYS A 133 3.35 -14.16 7.36
CA CYS A 133 4.69 -14.50 6.89
C CYS A 133 5.73 -13.45 7.28
N ALA A 134 5.44 -12.16 7.06
CA ALA A 134 6.32 -11.06 7.45
C ALA A 134 6.56 -11.00 8.96
N ILE A 135 5.50 -11.17 9.77
CA ILE A 135 5.61 -11.18 11.23
C ILE A 135 6.46 -12.36 11.71
N PHE A 136 6.20 -13.57 11.21
CA PHE A 136 6.99 -14.74 11.58
C PHE A 136 8.46 -14.57 11.19
N ALA A 137 8.75 -14.17 9.96
CA ALA A 137 10.12 -13.94 9.52
C ALA A 137 10.82 -12.84 10.35
N HIS A 138 10.11 -11.78 10.73
CA HIS A 138 10.62 -10.76 11.65
C HIS A 138 10.98 -11.36 13.02
N VAL A 139 10.07 -12.12 13.63
CA VAL A 139 10.27 -12.76 14.95
C VAL A 139 11.46 -13.72 14.92
N PHE A 140 11.63 -14.47 13.83
CA PHE A 140 12.78 -15.38 13.62
C PHE A 140 14.07 -14.67 13.16
N GLY A 141 14.09 -13.34 13.17
CA GLY A 141 15.30 -12.55 13.00
C GLY A 141 15.68 -12.19 11.56
N ALA A 142 14.80 -12.41 10.57
CA ALA A 142 15.07 -12.04 9.17
C ALA A 142 15.36 -10.54 9.03
N ALA A 143 14.59 -9.68 9.70
CA ALA A 143 14.78 -8.23 9.69
C ALA A 143 16.10 -7.77 10.35
N LYS A 144 16.70 -8.59 11.22
CA LYS A 144 17.98 -8.28 11.89
C LYS A 144 19.18 -8.50 10.98
N LEU A 145 19.04 -9.36 9.98
CA LEU A 145 20.13 -9.68 9.06
C LEU A 145 20.36 -8.53 8.09
N ASP A 146 19.26 -8.08 7.46
CA ASP A 146 19.20 -6.93 6.58
C ASP A 146 17.75 -6.40 6.51
N VAL A 147 17.51 -5.26 7.17
CA VAL A 147 16.17 -4.65 7.23
C VAL A 147 15.70 -4.17 5.86
N THR A 148 16.61 -3.71 5.00
CA THR A 148 16.28 -3.14 3.70
C THR A 148 15.80 -4.25 2.78
N LEU A 149 16.55 -5.34 2.69
CA LEU A 149 16.17 -6.50 1.89
C LEU A 149 14.89 -7.15 2.41
N PHE A 150 14.73 -7.23 3.73
CA PHE A 150 13.49 -7.72 4.35
C PHE A 150 12.28 -6.87 3.93
N VAL A 151 12.38 -5.54 4.08
CA VAL A 151 11.30 -4.61 3.70
C VAL A 151 11.02 -4.67 2.21
N LEU A 152 12.04 -4.79 1.35
CA LEU A 152 11.87 -4.93 -0.09
C LEU A 152 11.15 -6.23 -0.46
N ALA A 153 11.54 -7.36 0.12
CA ALA A 153 10.94 -8.66 -0.22
C ALA A 153 9.43 -8.69 0.08
N TYR A 154 9.04 -8.30 1.29
CA TYR A 154 7.61 -8.26 1.66
C TYR A 154 6.89 -7.07 1.02
N GLY A 155 7.54 -5.92 0.88
CA GLY A 155 6.97 -4.74 0.24
C GLY A 155 6.63 -4.99 -1.24
N LEU A 156 7.49 -5.67 -1.99
CA LEU A 156 7.21 -6.06 -3.37
C LEU A 156 6.06 -7.07 -3.45
N ALA A 157 5.95 -7.99 -2.48
CA ALA A 157 4.81 -8.90 -2.43
C ALA A 157 3.48 -8.16 -2.21
N PHE A 158 3.43 -7.22 -1.26
CA PHE A 158 2.27 -6.35 -1.05
C PHE A 158 1.97 -5.46 -2.26
N ALA A 159 3.01 -4.91 -2.89
CA ALA A 159 2.86 -4.10 -4.10
C ALA A 159 2.22 -4.94 -5.22
N LYS A 160 2.70 -6.16 -5.46
CA LYS A 160 2.11 -7.04 -6.49
C LYS A 160 0.66 -7.39 -6.18
N ILE A 161 0.35 -7.79 -4.95
CA ILE A 161 -1.03 -8.10 -4.53
C ILE A 161 -1.94 -6.88 -4.77
N SER A 162 -1.48 -5.67 -4.42
CA SER A 162 -2.24 -4.42 -4.61
C SER A 162 -2.42 -4.06 -6.08
N ILE A 163 -1.36 -4.15 -6.90
CA ILE A 163 -1.43 -3.89 -8.34
C ILE A 163 -2.42 -4.84 -9.00
N LYS A 164 -2.33 -6.13 -8.69
CA LYS A 164 -3.22 -7.17 -9.21
C LYS A 164 -4.67 -6.92 -8.80
N LEU A 165 -4.90 -6.58 -7.54
CA LEU A 165 -6.24 -6.20 -7.06
C LEU A 165 -6.82 -5.04 -7.86
N ASN A 166 -6.03 -3.99 -8.08
CA ASN A 166 -6.47 -2.83 -8.86
C ASN A 166 -6.78 -3.21 -10.32
N VAL A 167 -5.85 -3.90 -10.98
CA VAL A 167 -5.99 -4.31 -12.38
C VAL A 167 -7.20 -5.21 -12.56
N LEU A 168 -7.32 -6.27 -11.75
CA LEU A 168 -8.39 -7.26 -11.90
C LEU A 168 -9.75 -6.71 -11.44
N SER A 169 -9.80 -5.84 -10.44
CA SER A 169 -11.04 -5.13 -10.06
C SER A 169 -11.55 -4.24 -11.20
N LYS A 170 -10.64 -3.54 -11.89
CA LYS A 170 -10.99 -2.69 -13.04
C LYS A 170 -11.32 -3.51 -14.29
N ALA A 171 -10.62 -4.63 -14.51
CA ALA A 171 -10.89 -5.57 -15.59
C ALA A 171 -12.10 -6.49 -15.31
N ARG A 172 -12.65 -6.48 -14.08
CA ARG A 172 -13.70 -7.40 -13.60
C ARG A 172 -13.33 -8.88 -13.73
N ALA A 173 -12.04 -9.16 -13.63
CA ALA A 173 -11.51 -10.51 -13.63
C ALA A 173 -11.39 -11.03 -12.20
N ASP A 174 -11.49 -12.35 -12.05
CA ASP A 174 -11.33 -13.00 -10.76
C ASP A 174 -9.87 -12.96 -10.31
N VAL A 175 -9.65 -12.70 -9.01
CA VAL A 175 -8.31 -12.63 -8.43
C VAL A 175 -7.87 -14.05 -8.04
N PRO A 176 -6.82 -14.63 -8.64
CA PRO A 176 -6.38 -15.97 -8.23
C PRO A 176 -5.90 -15.96 -6.78
N CYS A 177 -6.29 -16.99 -6.01
CA CYS A 177 -6.00 -17.12 -4.58
C CYS A 177 -4.52 -17.33 -4.25
N ILE A 178 -3.74 -17.90 -5.18
CA ILE A 178 -2.30 -18.12 -5.02
C ILE A 178 -1.57 -17.39 -6.14
N ASP A 179 -0.40 -16.88 -5.82
CA ASP A 179 0.44 -16.06 -6.69
C ASP A 179 1.91 -16.38 -6.39
N THR A 180 2.78 -16.23 -7.38
CA THR A 180 4.23 -16.31 -7.24
C THR A 180 4.77 -15.43 -6.10
N ALA A 181 4.27 -14.21 -5.91
CA ALA A 181 4.66 -13.34 -4.80
C ALA A 181 4.31 -13.91 -3.42
N LEU A 182 3.14 -14.55 -3.30
CA LEU A 182 2.73 -15.23 -2.07
C LEU A 182 3.61 -16.46 -1.81
N VAL A 183 3.86 -17.26 -2.84
CA VAL A 183 4.71 -18.45 -2.73
C VAL A 183 6.11 -18.08 -2.28
N LEU A 184 6.71 -17.04 -2.87
CA LEU A 184 8.05 -16.57 -2.50
C LEU A 184 8.14 -16.12 -1.04
N THR A 185 7.17 -15.37 -0.55
CA THR A 185 7.13 -14.93 0.86
C THR A 185 6.87 -16.07 1.83
N MET A 186 6.05 -17.05 1.46
CA MET A 186 5.88 -18.29 2.21
C MET A 186 7.17 -19.12 2.27
N SER A 187 7.86 -19.29 1.14
CA SER A 187 9.14 -20.01 1.07
C SER A 187 10.21 -19.33 1.92
N LEU A 188 10.28 -18.00 1.90
CA LEU A 188 11.21 -17.24 2.74
C LEU A 188 10.92 -17.46 4.23
N THR A 189 9.65 -17.36 4.61
CA THR A 189 9.23 -17.54 6.00
C THR A 189 9.53 -18.96 6.46
N LEU A 190 9.21 -19.96 5.64
CA LEU A 190 9.50 -21.36 5.92
C LEU A 190 10.99 -21.60 6.11
N PHE A 191 11.85 -21.01 5.27
CA PHE A 191 13.30 -21.08 5.43
C PHE A 191 13.74 -20.57 6.81
N TYR A 192 13.24 -19.41 7.25
CA TYR A 192 13.60 -18.85 8.55
C TYR A 192 13.08 -19.65 9.73
N VAL A 193 11.86 -20.18 9.62
CA VAL A 193 11.25 -21.05 10.63
C VAL A 193 12.05 -22.36 10.76
N LEU A 194 12.35 -23.03 9.64
CA LEU A 194 13.09 -24.30 9.62
C LEU A 194 14.55 -24.12 10.03
N ALA A 195 15.18 -23.02 9.62
CA ALA A 195 16.53 -22.71 10.04
C ALA A 195 16.62 -22.31 11.53
N LEU A 196 15.50 -22.12 12.24
CA LEU A 196 15.44 -21.64 13.63
C LEU A 196 16.28 -20.38 13.87
N GLY A 197 16.38 -19.50 12.86
CA GLY A 197 17.27 -18.32 12.91
C GLY A 197 18.78 -18.64 12.94
N ARG A 198 19.19 -19.89 12.70
CA ARG A 198 20.59 -20.36 12.68
C ARG A 198 21.22 -20.38 11.28
N ALA A 199 20.50 -19.92 10.26
CA ALA A 199 21.05 -19.83 8.92
C ALA A 199 22.30 -18.93 8.92
N SER A 200 23.31 -19.28 8.11
CA SER A 200 24.46 -18.40 7.91
C SER A 200 23.97 -17.05 7.38
N ARG A 201 24.51 -15.95 7.90
CA ARG A 201 24.12 -14.58 7.49
C ARG A 201 24.22 -14.42 5.97
N THR A 202 25.30 -14.90 5.37
CA THR A 202 25.53 -14.83 3.92
C THR A 202 24.43 -15.55 3.15
N THR A 203 24.11 -16.79 3.53
CA THR A 203 23.07 -17.60 2.86
C THR A 203 21.70 -16.93 2.96
N ALA A 204 21.35 -16.44 4.14
CA ALA A 204 20.07 -15.82 4.42
C ALA A 204 19.91 -14.48 3.66
N THR A 205 20.95 -13.65 3.62
CA THR A 205 20.97 -12.41 2.84
C THR A 205 20.89 -12.68 1.33
N CYS A 206 21.65 -13.65 0.81
CA CYS A 206 21.58 -14.04 -0.61
C CYS A 206 20.18 -14.53 -1.00
N LEU A 207 19.53 -15.34 -0.15
CA LEU A 207 18.18 -15.83 -0.40
C LEU A 207 17.16 -14.68 -0.51
N ILE A 208 17.18 -13.74 0.45
CA ILE A 208 16.28 -12.57 0.40
C ILE A 208 16.55 -11.76 -0.87
N ALA A 209 17.82 -11.52 -1.22
CA ALA A 209 18.18 -10.78 -2.42
C ALA A 209 17.66 -11.47 -3.70
N CYS A 210 17.80 -12.80 -3.80
CA CYS A 210 17.23 -13.56 -4.92
C CYS A 210 15.71 -13.40 -4.99
N ILE A 211 15.01 -13.46 -3.86
CA ILE A 211 13.55 -13.26 -3.82
C ILE A 211 13.18 -11.86 -4.29
N VAL A 212 13.90 -10.82 -3.84
CA VAL A 212 13.69 -9.44 -4.31
C VAL A 212 13.82 -9.36 -5.83
N VAL A 213 14.88 -9.93 -6.40
CA VAL A 213 15.10 -9.92 -7.87
C VAL A 213 13.97 -10.65 -8.60
N VAL A 214 13.59 -11.85 -8.14
CA VAL A 214 12.49 -12.61 -8.75
C VAL A 214 11.18 -11.84 -8.65
N SER A 215 10.88 -11.22 -7.50
CA SER A 215 9.67 -10.41 -7.32
C SER A 215 9.64 -9.19 -8.24
N VAL A 216 10.78 -8.52 -8.48
CA VAL A 216 10.85 -7.42 -9.45
C VAL A 216 10.54 -7.91 -10.87
N VAL A 217 11.18 -9.00 -11.31
CA VAL A 217 10.93 -9.58 -12.65
C VAL A 217 9.46 -9.99 -12.79
N ASP A 218 8.91 -10.62 -11.77
CA ASP A 218 7.52 -11.10 -11.73
C ASP A 218 6.49 -9.94 -11.79
N ILE A 219 6.76 -8.82 -11.10
CA ILE A 219 5.94 -7.59 -11.24
C ILE A 219 6.05 -7.00 -12.64
N LEU A 220 7.25 -6.95 -13.22
CA LEU A 220 7.47 -6.43 -14.57
C LEU A 220 6.71 -7.26 -15.61
N VAL A 221 6.84 -8.59 -15.55
CA VAL A 221 6.11 -9.51 -16.44
C VAL A 221 4.61 -9.33 -16.27
N PHE A 222 4.09 -9.30 -15.03
CA PHE A 222 2.68 -9.06 -14.78
C PHE A 222 2.20 -7.73 -15.38
N SER A 223 2.99 -6.67 -15.24
CA SER A 223 2.63 -5.33 -15.75
C SER A 223 2.59 -5.30 -17.28
N VAL A 224 3.51 -5.99 -17.96
CA VAL A 224 3.52 -6.12 -19.42
C VAL A 224 2.29 -6.91 -19.90
N LEU A 225 2.02 -8.07 -19.29
CA LEU A 225 0.86 -8.91 -19.63
C LEU A 225 -0.45 -8.16 -19.42
N ALA A 226 -0.61 -7.50 -18.27
CA ALA A 226 -1.79 -6.69 -17.98
C ALA A 226 -1.98 -5.56 -19.00
N THR A 227 -0.89 -4.94 -19.46
CA THR A 227 -0.96 -3.88 -20.48
C THR A 227 -1.43 -4.43 -21.83
N TRP A 228 -0.93 -5.60 -22.24
CA TRP A 228 -1.39 -6.28 -23.46
C TRP A 228 -2.86 -6.67 -23.37
N ASP A 229 -3.30 -7.22 -22.23
CA ASP A 229 -4.71 -7.58 -22.02
C ASP A 229 -5.61 -6.33 -22.10
N PHE A 230 -5.18 -5.19 -21.54
CA PHE A 230 -5.92 -3.93 -21.66
C PHE A 230 -5.93 -3.38 -23.10
N GLU A 231 -4.82 -3.52 -23.83
CA GLU A 231 -4.73 -3.12 -25.23
C GLU A 231 -5.69 -3.96 -26.09
N GLU A 232 -5.72 -5.28 -25.90
CA GLU A 232 -6.62 -6.18 -26.63
C GLU A 232 -8.09 -5.91 -26.27
N ALA A 233 -8.40 -5.76 -24.99
CA ALA A 233 -9.79 -5.58 -24.53
C ALA A 233 -10.37 -4.19 -24.84
N ARG A 234 -9.56 -3.14 -24.89
CA ARG A 234 -10.03 -1.74 -25.00
C ARG A 234 -9.49 -0.99 -26.23
N GLY A 235 -8.59 -1.59 -27.00
CA GLY A 235 -7.91 -0.92 -28.12
C GLY A 235 -6.96 0.20 -27.69
N ILE A 236 -6.66 0.32 -26.39
CA ILE A 236 -5.82 1.39 -25.84
C ILE A 236 -4.35 0.94 -25.96
N ARG A 237 -3.68 1.42 -27.00
CA ARG A 237 -2.25 1.17 -27.25
C ARG A 237 -1.36 1.93 -26.28
N ALA A 238 -1.19 1.37 -25.07
CA ALA A 238 -0.32 1.83 -23.99
C ALA A 238 -0.49 3.30 -23.55
N PHE A 239 -0.25 3.57 -22.27
CA PHE A 239 -0.11 4.96 -21.80
C PHE A 239 1.19 5.52 -22.37
N LYS A 240 1.12 6.20 -23.51
CA LYS A 240 2.26 6.94 -24.03
C LYS A 240 2.45 8.18 -23.14
N ILE A 241 3.46 8.15 -22.26
CA ILE A 241 3.95 9.36 -21.57
C ILE A 241 4.63 10.23 -22.63
N CYS A 242 3.84 10.97 -23.41
CA CYS A 242 4.33 11.89 -24.43
C CYS A 242 4.86 13.15 -23.75
N HIS A 243 6.16 13.25 -23.52
CA HIS A 243 6.77 14.57 -23.29
C HIS A 243 6.68 15.39 -24.59
N GLY A 244 5.89 16.47 -24.58
CA GLY A 244 5.94 17.52 -25.62
C GLY A 244 4.80 17.56 -26.65
N GLY A 245 3.68 16.86 -26.45
CA GLY A 245 2.50 17.02 -27.31
C GLY A 245 1.59 18.18 -26.88
N LYS A 246 1.01 18.93 -27.83
CA LYS A 246 -0.16 19.79 -27.54
C LYS A 246 -1.30 18.89 -27.08
N TYR A 247 -1.50 18.78 -25.77
CA TYR A 247 -2.64 18.09 -25.21
C TYR A 247 -3.91 18.85 -25.58
N ILE A 248 -4.80 18.21 -26.35
CA ILE A 248 -6.21 18.57 -26.29
C ILE A 248 -6.66 18.04 -24.94
N LYS A 249 -6.95 18.95 -24.00
CA LYS A 249 -7.49 18.59 -22.69
C LYS A 249 -8.70 17.68 -22.96
N PRO A 250 -8.77 16.45 -22.40
CA PRO A 250 -9.99 15.66 -22.54
C PRO A 250 -11.17 16.50 -22.04
N PRO A 251 -12.34 16.44 -22.68
CA PRO A 251 -13.49 17.28 -22.36
C PRO A 251 -13.97 17.10 -20.90
N CYS A 252 -13.54 16.02 -20.24
CA CYS A 252 -13.72 15.77 -18.83
C CYS A 252 -12.34 15.74 -18.18
N ASP A 253 -12.03 16.76 -17.38
CA ASP A 253 -10.94 16.68 -16.41
C ASP A 253 -11.31 15.53 -15.46
N GLY A 254 -10.56 14.43 -15.48
CA GLY A 254 -10.75 13.37 -14.50
C GLY A 254 -10.69 13.96 -13.08
N PHE A 255 -11.51 13.43 -12.16
CA PHE A 255 -11.59 13.95 -10.80
C PHE A 255 -10.34 13.57 -9.99
N TYR A 256 -9.56 14.56 -9.55
CA TYR A 256 -8.55 14.37 -8.51
C TYR A 256 -9.15 14.80 -7.17
N ILE A 257 -9.26 13.86 -6.23
CA ILE A 257 -10.02 14.07 -4.98
C ILE A 257 -9.06 14.13 -3.80
N THR A 258 -9.11 15.24 -3.07
CA THR A 258 -8.40 15.50 -1.82
C THR A 258 -9.39 16.05 -0.79
N SER A 259 -9.02 16.06 0.49
CA SER A 259 -9.90 16.66 1.50
C SER A 259 -10.11 18.16 1.30
N SER A 260 -9.15 18.85 0.68
CA SER A 260 -9.20 20.30 0.43
C SER A 260 -10.14 20.72 -0.70
N ASN A 261 -10.61 19.82 -1.57
CA ASN A 261 -11.43 20.18 -2.73
C ASN A 261 -12.81 19.48 -2.76
N LEU A 262 -13.29 19.01 -1.61
CA LEU A 262 -14.55 18.25 -1.52
C LEU A 262 -15.79 19.06 -1.94
N ASP A 263 -15.86 20.35 -1.62
CA ASP A 263 -17.00 21.20 -1.97
C ASP A 263 -17.03 21.51 -3.48
N ASP A 264 -15.88 21.79 -4.08
CA ASP A 264 -15.73 21.97 -5.52
C ASP A 264 -16.11 20.69 -6.27
N MET A 265 -15.72 19.52 -5.73
CA MET A 265 -16.11 18.22 -6.28
C MET A 265 -17.62 17.99 -6.20
N ARG A 266 -18.28 18.43 -5.13
CA ARG A 266 -19.73 18.35 -5.02
C ARG A 266 -20.42 19.18 -6.12
N GLN A 267 -19.95 20.40 -6.36
CA GLN A 267 -20.50 21.24 -7.44
C GLN A 267 -20.28 20.61 -8.81
N GLN A 268 -19.06 20.21 -9.14
CA GLN A 268 -18.76 19.57 -10.43
C GLN A 268 -19.54 18.27 -10.63
N TRP A 269 -19.74 17.48 -9.56
CA TRP A 269 -20.55 16.26 -9.61
C TRP A 269 -22.02 16.56 -9.93
N LEU A 270 -22.60 17.60 -9.33
CA LEU A 270 -23.98 18.03 -9.62
C LEU A 270 -24.12 18.47 -11.08
N GLU A 271 -23.17 19.27 -11.57
CA GLU A 271 -23.13 19.70 -12.97
C GLU A 271 -23.02 18.52 -13.94
N LEU A 272 -22.14 17.55 -13.66
CA LEU A 272 -22.01 16.34 -14.48
C LEU A 272 -23.24 15.44 -14.42
N LYS A 273 -23.90 15.34 -13.27
CA LYS A 273 -25.15 14.59 -13.12
C LYS A 273 -26.29 15.19 -13.94
N GLU A 274 -26.33 16.52 -14.04
CA GLU A 274 -27.30 17.22 -14.88
C GLU A 274 -26.95 17.12 -16.37
N ARG A 275 -25.66 17.20 -16.72
CA ARG A 275 -25.20 17.27 -18.11
C ARG A 275 -25.10 15.92 -18.81
N GLU A 276 -24.60 14.89 -18.12
CA GLU A 276 -24.28 13.57 -18.70
C GLU A 276 -24.62 12.41 -17.73
N PRO A 277 -25.91 12.19 -17.42
CA PRO A 277 -26.32 11.13 -16.50
C PRO A 277 -25.95 9.72 -16.98
N ASP A 278 -25.96 9.50 -18.31
CA ASP A 278 -25.63 8.21 -18.93
C ASP A 278 -24.13 7.87 -18.81
N LEU A 279 -23.25 8.88 -18.81
CA LEU A 279 -21.80 8.69 -18.62
C LEU A 279 -21.51 8.21 -17.19
N LEU A 280 -22.17 8.81 -16.20
CA LEU A 280 -22.08 8.38 -14.80
C LEU A 280 -22.60 6.94 -14.65
N GLN A 281 -23.73 6.62 -15.27
CA GLN A 281 -24.24 5.25 -15.25
C GLN A 281 -23.29 4.27 -15.97
N ALA A 282 -22.63 4.66 -17.05
CA ALA A 282 -21.62 3.83 -17.72
C ALA A 282 -20.32 3.65 -16.91
N LEU A 283 -19.87 4.68 -16.19
CA LEU A 283 -18.69 4.64 -15.34
C LEU A 283 -18.88 3.75 -14.09
N TYR A 284 -20.12 3.66 -13.60
CA TYR A 284 -20.42 3.10 -12.28
C TYR A 284 -21.38 1.90 -12.26
N CYS A 285 -22.22 1.69 -13.28
CA CYS A 285 -23.28 0.67 -13.29
C CYS A 285 -23.11 -0.44 -14.35
N GLN A 286 -21.94 -0.59 -14.95
CA GLN A 286 -21.61 -1.82 -15.69
C GLN A 286 -20.80 -2.78 -14.82
#